data_AF-A0A3B0LZK3-F1
#
_entry.id   AF-A0A3B0LZK3-F1
#
_cell.length_a   1.000
_cell.length_b   1.000
_cell.length_c   1.000
_cell.angle_alpha   90.00
_cell.angle_beta   90.00
_cell.angle_gamma   90.00
#
_symmetry.space_group_name_H-M   'P 1'
#
loop_
_entity.id
_entity.type
_entity.pdbx_description
1 polymer ?
#
loop_
_entity_poly.entity_id
_entity_poly.type
_entity_poly.pdbx_seq_one_letter_code
_entity_poly.pdbx_strand_id
1 'polypeptide(L)'
;MIIQENKFNNMNLQNHFLITMSTLLDPYFQKSVVYICEHNEKGAMGLVINRQIEQISINSILKNLNIKTTEYDHITELSQPVFSGGPIAEAHGFILHSPQNSFSSTLKLSDEIMITTSKDILETLGTTKQPEKHLLPWDIKAENKSNWKKR
;
A
#
# COMPACT_ATOMS: atom_id res chain seq x y z
N MET A 1 -8.45 21.53 -0.91
CA MET A 1 -7.07 21.90 -1.26
C MET A 1 -7.11 22.54 -2.64
N ILE A 2 -6.99 23.88 -2.68
CA ILE A 2 -6.86 24.59 -3.95
C ILE A 2 -5.45 24.29 -4.45
N ILE A 3 -5.34 23.28 -5.30
CA ILE A 3 -4.19 23.16 -6.18
C ILE A 3 -4.41 24.29 -7.18
N GLN A 4 -3.55 25.33 -7.16
CA GLN A 4 -3.54 26.30 -8.26
C GLN A 4 -3.23 25.49 -9.54
N GLU A 5 -4.26 25.28 -10.35
CA GLU A 5 -4.29 24.41 -11.53
C GLU A 5 -3.31 24.81 -12.67
N ASN A 6 -2.48 25.84 -12.49
CA ASN A 6 -1.76 26.46 -13.61
C ASN A 6 -0.26 26.14 -13.73
N LYS A 7 0.29 25.11 -13.07
CA LYS A 7 1.75 24.84 -13.14
C LYS A 7 2.25 23.40 -13.25
N PHE A 8 1.39 22.40 -13.51
CA PHE A 8 1.81 20.99 -13.49
C PHE A 8 1.51 20.17 -14.75
N ASN A 9 1.29 20.79 -15.91
CA ASN A 9 0.96 20.06 -17.15
C ASN A 9 2.07 19.11 -17.67
N ASN A 10 3.23 18.97 -17.00
CA ASN A 10 4.33 18.15 -17.52
C ASN A 10 5.23 17.47 -16.47
N MET A 11 4.84 17.38 -15.18
CA MET A 11 5.67 16.73 -14.15
C MET A 11 5.21 15.30 -13.88
N ASN A 12 6.12 14.33 -14.07
CA ASN A 12 5.94 12.97 -13.55
C ASN A 12 6.08 13.01 -12.01
N LEU A 13 5.05 12.55 -11.29
CA LEU A 13 4.99 12.55 -9.82
C LEU A 13 5.30 11.16 -9.26
N GLN A 14 5.68 10.19 -10.10
CA GLN A 14 6.14 8.88 -9.66
C GLN A 14 7.30 9.03 -8.66
N ASN A 15 7.32 8.16 -7.65
CA ASN A 15 8.29 8.17 -6.55
C ASN A 15 8.25 9.46 -5.69
N HIS A 16 7.12 10.18 -5.66
CA HIS A 16 6.91 11.33 -4.77
C HIS A 16 5.86 11.03 -3.70
N PHE A 17 5.94 11.77 -2.60
CA PHE A 17 4.90 11.80 -1.56
C PHE A 17 3.96 12.99 -1.77
N LEU A 18 2.66 12.72 -1.80
CA LEU A 18 1.62 13.72 -1.63
C LEU A 18 1.25 13.80 -0.15
N ILE A 19 1.55 14.94 0.45
CA ILE A 19 1.18 15.23 1.83
C ILE A 19 -0.08 16.08 1.80
N THR A 20 -1.14 15.55 2.40
CA THR A 20 -2.42 16.22 2.43
C THR A 20 -2.56 17.09 3.67
N MET A 21 -3.01 18.32 3.47
CA MET A 21 -3.39 19.21 4.58
C MET A 21 -4.82 18.89 5.06
N SER A 22 -5.11 19.13 6.33
CA SER A 22 -6.38 18.75 7.00
C SER A 22 -7.65 19.33 6.39
N THR A 23 -7.55 20.32 5.51
CA THR A 23 -8.67 20.99 4.81
C THR A 23 -9.30 20.19 3.66
N LEU A 24 -8.97 18.90 3.51
CA LEU A 24 -9.60 18.05 2.49
C LEU A 24 -11.05 17.71 2.87
N LEU A 25 -11.95 17.79 1.88
CA LEU A 25 -13.36 17.45 2.03
C LEU A 25 -13.58 15.96 2.26
N ASP A 26 -12.66 15.11 1.77
CA ASP A 26 -12.72 13.67 1.99
C ASP A 26 -12.00 13.29 3.31
N PRO A 27 -12.73 12.83 4.34
CA PRO A 27 -12.13 12.40 5.61
C PRO A 27 -11.15 11.24 5.43
N TYR A 28 -11.27 10.44 4.37
CA TYR A 28 -10.36 9.34 4.07
C TYR A 28 -8.95 9.83 3.72
N PHE A 29 -8.81 11.03 3.18
CA PHE A 29 -7.51 11.57 2.81
C PHE A 29 -7.00 12.63 3.78
N GLN A 30 -7.77 13.06 4.78
CA GLN A 30 -7.28 14.04 5.77
C GLN A 30 -6.04 13.50 6.52
N LYS A 31 -4.97 14.31 6.58
CA LYS A 31 -3.69 13.97 7.23
C LYS A 31 -3.05 12.67 6.70
N SER A 32 -3.36 12.30 5.46
CA SER A 32 -2.74 11.15 4.80
C SER A 32 -1.46 11.53 4.08
N VAL A 33 -0.52 10.58 4.06
CA VAL A 33 0.67 10.61 3.21
C VAL A 33 0.46 9.56 2.14
N VAL A 34 0.31 10.00 0.90
CA VAL A 34 0.12 9.14 -0.27
C VAL A 34 1.43 9.05 -1.02
N TYR A 35 1.92 7.85 -1.27
CA TYR A 35 3.10 7.61 -2.09
C TYR A 35 2.69 7.28 -3.51
N ILE A 36 3.18 8.03 -4.50
CA ILE A 36 2.80 7.89 -5.90
C ILE A 36 3.66 6.84 -6.58
N CYS A 37 2.99 5.76 -6.96
CA CYS A 37 3.59 4.55 -7.52
C CYS A 37 3.63 4.63 -9.05
N GLU A 38 2.62 5.23 -9.66
CA GLU A 38 2.56 5.43 -11.09
C GLU A 38 1.94 6.81 -11.38
N HIS A 39 2.49 7.54 -12.34
CA HIS A 39 1.89 8.76 -12.86
C HIS A 39 2.10 8.81 -14.38
N ASN A 40 1.00 8.76 -15.13
CA ASN A 40 1.01 8.85 -16.58
C ASN A 40 -0.22 9.64 -17.08
N GLU A 41 -0.36 9.77 -18.39
CA GLU A 41 -1.46 10.51 -19.03
C GLU A 41 -2.86 9.94 -18.70
N LYS A 42 -2.95 8.69 -18.26
CA LYS A 42 -4.21 8.05 -17.85
C LYS A 42 -4.57 8.36 -16.40
N GLY A 43 -3.63 8.83 -15.59
CA GLY A 43 -3.83 9.20 -14.19
C GLY A 43 -2.64 8.86 -13.28
N ALA A 44 -2.90 8.91 -11.97
CA ALA A 44 -1.93 8.55 -10.94
C ALA A 44 -2.45 7.41 -10.07
N MET A 45 -1.59 6.45 -9.79
CA MET A 45 -1.78 5.42 -8.76
C MET A 45 -0.92 5.78 -7.54
N GLY A 46 -1.53 5.82 -6.37
CA GLY A 46 -0.80 6.06 -5.13
C GLY A 46 -1.37 5.26 -3.96
N LEU A 47 -0.50 5.00 -2.98
CA LEU A 47 -0.79 4.20 -1.81
C LEU A 47 -0.68 5.06 -0.55
N VAL A 48 -1.68 5.01 0.32
CA VAL A 48 -1.61 5.64 1.63
C VAL A 48 -0.72 4.80 2.54
N ILE A 49 0.35 5.41 3.07
CA ILE A 49 1.38 4.69 3.85
C ILE A 49 1.34 4.97 5.35
N ASN A 50 0.49 5.90 5.80
CA ASN A 50 0.47 6.37 7.19
C ASN A 50 -0.85 6.11 7.92
N ARG A 51 -1.71 5.24 7.36
CA ARG A 51 -2.98 4.85 7.97
C ARG A 51 -2.95 3.37 8.30
N GLN A 52 -2.63 3.05 9.55
CA GLN A 52 -2.70 1.68 10.04
C GLN A 52 -4.16 1.22 10.13
N ILE A 53 -4.43 -0.02 9.74
CA ILE A 53 -5.71 -0.68 9.99
C ILE A 53 -5.65 -1.29 11.38
N GLU A 54 -6.55 -0.87 12.26
CA GLU A 54 -6.66 -1.46 13.58
C GLU A 54 -7.14 -2.91 13.46
N GLN A 55 -6.61 -3.77 14.35
CA GLN A 55 -7.04 -5.18 14.48
C GLN A 55 -6.71 -6.10 13.28
N ILE A 56 -5.96 -5.61 12.29
CA ILE A 56 -5.39 -6.44 11.21
C ILE A 56 -3.87 -6.47 11.33
N SER A 57 -3.31 -7.68 11.36
CA SER A 57 -1.87 -7.94 11.33
C SER A 57 -1.48 -8.68 10.05
N ILE A 58 -0.19 -8.68 9.71
CA ILE A 58 0.33 -9.48 8.60
C ILE A 58 -0.06 -10.95 8.77
N ASN A 59 0.08 -11.50 9.98
CA ASN A 59 -0.34 -12.87 10.28
C ASN A 59 -1.81 -13.15 9.94
N SER A 60 -2.72 -12.20 10.24
CA SER A 60 -4.14 -12.33 9.90
C SER A 60 -4.35 -12.42 8.39
N ILE A 61 -3.61 -11.63 7.60
CA ILE A 61 -3.69 -11.66 6.12
C ILE A 61 -3.17 -12.98 5.58
N LEU A 62 -2.01 -13.43 6.06
CA LEU A 62 -1.41 -14.70 5.63
C LEU A 62 -2.36 -15.88 5.89
N LYS A 63 -2.99 -15.91 7.07
CA LYS A 63 -4.03 -16.90 7.42
C LYS A 63 -5.23 -16.83 6.49
N ASN A 64 -5.76 -15.63 6.22
CA ASN A 64 -6.91 -15.43 5.33
C ASN A 64 -6.63 -15.87 3.88
N LEU A 65 -5.37 -15.75 3.43
CA LEU A 65 -4.94 -16.19 2.10
C LEU A 65 -4.52 -17.66 2.06
N ASN A 66 -4.68 -18.41 3.16
CA ASN A 66 -4.22 -19.78 3.33
C ASN A 66 -2.72 -19.97 3.02
N ILE A 67 -1.91 -18.92 3.21
CA ILE A 67 -0.47 -18.98 3.02
C ILE A 67 0.14 -19.66 4.24
N LYS A 68 0.66 -20.87 4.02
CA LYS A 68 1.40 -21.63 5.02
C LYS A 68 2.88 -21.36 4.82
N THR A 69 3.44 -20.47 5.61
CA THR A 69 4.88 -20.31 5.73
C THR A 69 5.42 -21.47 6.56
N THR A 70 6.19 -22.35 5.91
CA THR A 70 6.69 -23.60 6.48
C THR A 70 7.96 -23.42 7.31
N GLU A 71 8.60 -22.25 7.22
CA GLU A 71 9.89 -21.94 7.83
C GLU A 71 9.81 -20.63 8.63
N TYR A 72 8.90 -20.58 9.61
CA TYR A 72 8.93 -19.47 10.57
C TYR A 72 10.22 -19.52 11.34
N ASP A 73 11.08 -18.53 11.13
CA ASP A 73 12.08 -18.22 12.12
C ASP A 73 11.34 -17.50 13.26
N HIS A 74 11.27 -18.12 14.45
CA HIS A 74 10.52 -17.63 15.62
C HIS A 74 10.91 -16.20 16.07
N ILE A 75 11.93 -15.62 15.44
CA ILE A 75 12.50 -14.30 15.66
C ILE A 75 11.74 -13.21 14.89
N THR A 76 11.05 -13.55 13.80
CA THR A 76 10.40 -12.53 12.95
C THR A 76 8.97 -12.24 13.41
N GLU A 77 8.77 -11.04 13.95
CA GLU A 77 7.46 -10.54 14.40
C GLU A 77 6.49 -10.30 13.23
N LEU A 78 5.61 -11.27 12.94
CA LEU A 78 4.45 -11.09 12.04
C LEU A 78 3.31 -10.26 12.66
N SER A 79 3.52 -9.74 13.87
CA SER A 79 2.61 -8.82 14.58
C SER A 79 2.60 -7.42 13.98
N GLN A 80 3.43 -7.17 12.97
CA GLN A 80 3.52 -5.88 12.31
C GLN A 80 2.16 -5.40 11.78
N PRO A 81 1.96 -4.08 11.83
CA PRO A 81 0.71 -3.47 11.39
C PRO A 81 0.56 -3.50 9.88
N VAL A 82 -0.69 -3.59 9.44
CA VAL A 82 -1.08 -3.44 8.04
C VAL A 82 -1.62 -2.02 7.83
N PHE A 83 -1.38 -1.45 6.67
CA PHE A 83 -1.80 -0.10 6.32
C PHE A 83 -2.97 -0.13 5.33
N SER A 84 -3.84 0.86 5.37
CA SER A 84 -4.95 1.03 4.43
C SER A 84 -4.44 1.70 3.17
N GLY A 85 -4.27 0.95 2.08
CA GLY A 85 -3.65 1.44 0.83
C GLY A 85 -4.49 2.45 0.05
N GLY A 86 -5.81 2.32 0.10
CA GLY A 86 -6.73 3.19 -0.63
C GLY A 86 -8.16 2.66 -0.60
N PRO A 87 -9.14 3.45 -1.08
CA PRO A 87 -10.54 3.03 -1.17
C PRO A 87 -10.84 2.20 -2.43
N ILE A 88 -9.81 1.63 -3.09
CA ILE A 88 -9.93 0.93 -4.37
C ILE A 88 -10.64 -0.42 -4.16
N ALA A 89 -11.48 -0.78 -5.13
CA ALA A 89 -12.56 -1.77 -5.00
C ALA A 89 -12.11 -3.24 -5.08
N GLU A 90 -10.82 -3.50 -5.37
CA GLU A 90 -10.29 -4.85 -5.53
C GLU A 90 -9.43 -5.19 -4.31
N ALA A 91 -9.67 -6.36 -3.71
CA ALA A 91 -8.94 -6.84 -2.53
C ALA A 91 -7.52 -7.29 -2.93
N HIS A 92 -6.72 -6.35 -3.42
CA HIS A 92 -5.34 -6.56 -3.84
C HIS A 92 -4.43 -5.95 -2.77
N GLY A 93 -3.51 -6.78 -2.25
CA GLY A 93 -2.45 -6.31 -1.39
C GLY A 93 -1.34 -5.69 -2.24
N PHE A 94 -0.91 -4.49 -1.88
CA PHE A 94 0.33 -3.92 -2.38
C PHE A 94 1.38 -4.09 -1.28
N ILE A 95 2.56 -4.55 -1.65
CA ILE A 95 3.68 -4.67 -0.72
C ILE A 95 4.78 -3.74 -1.21
N LEU A 96 5.05 -2.67 -0.47
CA LEU A 96 6.26 -1.86 -0.69
C LEU A 96 7.40 -2.55 0.05
N HIS A 97 8.54 -2.71 -0.59
CA HIS A 97 9.71 -3.29 0.04
C HIS A 97 11.01 -2.77 -0.54
N SER A 98 12.11 -3.01 0.19
CA SER A 98 13.46 -2.77 -0.30
C SER A 98 13.79 -3.72 -1.47
N PRO A 99 14.65 -3.32 -2.42
CA PRO A 99 14.98 -4.10 -3.60
C PRO A 99 15.35 -5.55 -3.30
N GLN A 100 14.63 -6.47 -3.93
CA GLN A 100 14.92 -7.90 -3.85
C GLN A 100 14.50 -8.58 -5.16
N ASN A 101 15.45 -9.24 -5.81
CA ASN A 101 15.22 -9.86 -7.11
C ASN A 101 14.75 -11.30 -6.90
N SER A 102 13.46 -11.48 -6.60
CA SER A 102 12.90 -12.83 -6.39
C SER A 102 11.38 -12.94 -6.65
N PHE A 103 10.71 -11.85 -7.02
CA PHE A 103 9.25 -11.82 -7.10
C PHE A 103 8.77 -11.59 -8.54
N SER A 104 7.59 -12.13 -8.83
CA SER A 104 7.06 -12.30 -10.19
C SER A 104 6.39 -11.03 -10.71
N SER A 105 5.71 -10.29 -9.83
CA SER A 105 4.95 -9.08 -10.18
C SER A 105 5.46 -7.87 -9.40
N THR A 106 6.68 -7.44 -9.73
CA THR A 106 7.35 -6.32 -9.06
C THR A 106 7.54 -5.13 -10.00
N LEU A 107 7.11 -3.96 -9.55
CA LEU A 107 7.39 -2.67 -10.14
C LEU A 107 8.53 -2.00 -9.37
N LYS A 108 9.67 -1.78 -10.04
CA LYS A 108 10.77 -0.99 -9.47
C LYS A 108 10.44 0.50 -9.59
N LEU A 109 10.36 1.20 -8.45
CA LEU A 109 10.09 2.64 -8.41
C LEU A 109 11.37 3.46 -8.30
N SER A 110 12.34 2.98 -7.53
CA SER A 110 13.66 3.58 -7.36
C SER A 110 14.71 2.50 -7.08
N ASP A 111 15.95 2.90 -6.85
CA ASP A 111 17.00 1.99 -6.40
C ASP A 111 16.83 1.54 -4.94
N GLU A 112 15.87 2.11 -4.21
CA GLU A 112 15.62 1.81 -2.79
C GLU A 112 14.21 1.27 -2.53
N ILE A 113 13.29 1.37 -3.49
CA ILE A 113 11.88 1.04 -3.30
C ILE A 113 11.33 0.26 -4.49
N MET A 114 10.68 -0.86 -4.18
CA MET A 114 9.93 -1.70 -5.10
C MET A 114 8.52 -1.93 -4.58
N ILE A 115 7.57 -2.15 -5.49
CA ILE A 115 6.20 -2.55 -5.18
C ILE A 115 5.94 -3.91 -5.79
N THR A 116 5.45 -4.84 -4.98
CA THR A 116 5.05 -6.16 -5.43
C THR A 116 3.58 -6.40 -5.17
N THR A 117 2.88 -6.97 -6.15
CA THR A 117 1.45 -7.35 -6.07
C THR A 117 1.23 -8.86 -6.13
N SER A 118 2.29 -9.64 -6.32
CA SER A 118 2.24 -11.10 -6.30
C SER A 118 2.18 -11.65 -4.88
N LYS A 119 1.66 -12.86 -4.73
CA LYS A 119 1.54 -13.55 -3.42
C LYS A 119 2.85 -14.18 -2.95
N ASP A 120 3.82 -14.34 -3.85
CA ASP A 120 5.14 -14.91 -3.56
C ASP A 120 5.90 -14.14 -2.46
N ILE A 121 5.81 -12.80 -2.42
CA ILE A 121 6.40 -12.00 -1.35
C ILE A 121 5.76 -12.31 0.01
N LEU A 122 4.44 -12.54 0.05
CA LEU A 122 3.72 -12.88 1.28
C LEU A 122 4.18 -14.22 1.86
N GLU A 123 4.59 -15.16 1.00
CA GLU A 123 5.18 -16.44 1.42
C GLU A 123 6.59 -16.29 2.02
N THR A 124 7.29 -15.20 1.69
CA THR A 124 8.61 -14.90 2.28
C THR A 124 8.54 -14.18 3.62
N LEU A 125 7.42 -13.49 3.91
CA LEU A 125 7.24 -12.75 5.16
C LEU A 125 7.28 -13.71 6.35
N GLY A 126 8.10 -13.41 7.36
CA GLY A 126 8.31 -14.31 8.51
C GLY A 126 9.43 -15.33 8.34
N THR A 127 10.12 -15.33 7.19
CA THR A 127 11.28 -16.20 6.92
C THR A 127 12.56 -15.37 6.79
N THR A 128 13.72 -16.02 6.74
CA THR A 128 15.02 -15.37 6.46
C THR A 128 15.11 -14.73 5.07
N LYS A 129 14.16 -15.04 4.17
CA LYS A 129 14.09 -14.50 2.80
C LYS A 129 13.22 -13.26 2.68
N GLN A 130 12.65 -12.76 3.77
CA GLN A 130 11.86 -11.54 3.74
C GLN A 130 12.73 -10.32 3.38
N PRO A 131 12.16 -9.29 2.74
CA PRO A 131 12.86 -8.03 2.54
C PRO A 131 13.23 -7.35 3.86
N GLU A 132 14.42 -6.73 3.91
CA GLU A 132 14.94 -6.00 5.07
C GLU A 132 13.93 -4.95 5.58
N LYS A 133 13.30 -4.23 4.65
CA LYS A 133 12.23 -3.28 4.95
C LYS A 133 11.03 -3.58 4.08
N HIS A 134 9.86 -3.62 4.69
CA HIS A 134 8.61 -3.80 3.98
C HIS A 134 7.46 -3.05 4.68
N LEU A 135 6.46 -2.68 3.89
CA LEU A 135 5.22 -2.07 4.30
C LEU A 135 4.11 -2.74 3.51
N LEU A 136 3.03 -3.14 4.18
CA LEU A 136 1.87 -3.75 3.54
C LEU A 136 0.68 -2.80 3.53
N PRO A 137 0.56 -1.92 2.53
CA PRO A 137 -0.71 -1.30 2.18
C PRO A 137 -1.67 -2.36 1.62
N TRP A 138 -2.67 -2.70 2.42
CA TRP A 138 -3.76 -3.56 2.01
C TRP A 138 -4.94 -2.70 1.56
N ASP A 139 -5.41 -2.94 0.33
CA ASP A 139 -6.68 -2.35 -0.09
C ASP A 139 -7.81 -3.11 0.62
N ILE A 140 -8.47 -2.39 1.51
CA ILE A 140 -9.71 -2.84 2.10
C ILE A 140 -10.82 -2.55 1.09
N LYS A 141 -11.56 -3.58 0.70
CA LYS A 141 -12.85 -3.40 0.04
C LYS A 141 -13.65 -2.45 0.91
N ALA A 142 -14.01 -1.29 0.38
CA ALA A 142 -14.96 -0.40 1.05
C ALA A 142 -16.27 -1.19 1.23
N GLU A 143 -16.47 -1.73 2.43
CA GLU A 143 -17.68 -2.47 2.75
C GLU A 143 -18.83 -1.45 2.75
N ASN A 144 -19.67 -1.57 1.72
CA ASN A 144 -20.98 -0.95 1.61
C ASN A 144 -21.03 0.60 1.57
N LYS A 145 -20.62 1.18 0.43
CA LYS A 145 -21.09 2.50 -0.03
C LYS A 145 -22.58 2.48 -0.47
N SER A 146 -23.48 1.82 0.28
CA SER A 146 -24.92 1.87 0.02
C SER A 146 -25.66 2.93 0.85
N ASN A 147 -24.97 3.62 1.77
CA ASN A 147 -25.57 4.69 2.59
C ASN A 147 -25.16 6.13 2.24
N TRP A 148 -24.35 6.38 1.20
CA TRP A 148 -23.94 7.76 0.83
C TRP A 148 -24.91 8.49 -0.11
N LYS A 149 -26.01 7.84 -0.54
CA LYS A 149 -27.17 8.51 -1.14
C LYS A 149 -28.34 8.51 -0.17
N LYS A 150 -28.31 9.43 0.80
CA LYS A 150 -29.44 10.16 1.41
C LYS A 150 -29.08 10.56 2.85
N ARG A 151 -28.66 11.81 3.03
CA ARG A 151 -29.33 12.81 3.85
C ARG A 151 -28.54 14.11 3.85
#